data_AF-A0A970BDZ9-F1
#
_entry.id   AF-A0A970BDZ9-F1
#
_cell.length_a   1.000
_cell.length_b   1.000
_cell.length_c   1.000
_cell.angle_alpha   90.00
_cell.angle_beta   90.00
_cell.angle_gamma   90.00
#
_symmetry.space_group_name_H-M   'P 1'
#
loop_
_entity.id
_entity.type
_entity.pdbx_description
1 polymer ?
#
loop_
_entity_poly.entity_id
_entity_poly.type
_entity_poly.pdbx_seq_one_letter_code
_entity_poly.pdbx_strand_id
1 'polypeptide(L)'
;MKKILVILIIMLPILSMAQNKAHIQFENINHDYGEIAVRANGDHGFVFTNTGSAPLVINEVVTSCGCTAVAWPKKPLPVGSSDSIVIKYDTR
;
A
#
# COMPACT_ATOMS: atom_id res chain seq x y z
N MET A 1 -24.90 28.48 30.44
CA MET A 1 -25.33 27.56 29.35
C MET A 1 -24.82 28.00 27.98
N LYS A 2 -25.04 29.23 27.51
CA LYS A 2 -24.53 29.70 26.19
C LYS A 2 -23.00 29.67 26.03
N LYS A 3 -22.23 30.00 27.09
CA LYS A 3 -20.75 29.97 27.05
C LYS A 3 -20.16 28.56 26.91
N ILE A 4 -20.84 27.55 27.48
CA ILE A 4 -20.44 26.14 27.35
C ILE A 4 -20.68 25.64 25.92
N LEU A 5 -21.80 26.06 25.31
CA LEU A 5 -22.12 25.73 23.92
C LEU A 5 -21.12 26.34 22.92
N VAL A 6 -20.66 27.58 23.17
CA VAL A 6 -19.65 28.27 22.34
C VAL A 6 -18.27 27.60 22.43
N ILE A 7 -17.85 27.15 23.61
CA ILE A 7 -16.56 26.44 23.79
C ILE A 7 -16.57 25.09 23.05
N LEU A 8 -17.71 24.39 23.04
CA LEU A 8 -17.85 23.10 22.34
C LEU A 8 -17.74 23.26 20.81
N ILE A 9 -18.29 24.34 20.26
CA ILE A 9 -18.25 24.66 18.82
C ILE A 9 -16.84 25.05 18.37
N ILE A 10 -16.06 25.73 19.23
CA ILE A 10 -14.67 26.11 18.94
C ILE A 10 -13.71 24.90 19.00
N MET A 11 -14.03 23.87 19.79
CA MET A 11 -13.23 22.63 19.85
C MET A 11 -13.48 21.65 18.70
N LEU A 12 -14.63 21.73 18.01
CA LEU A 12 -15.03 20.81 16.95
C LEU A 12 -14.02 20.70 15.77
N PRO A 13 -13.40 21.79 15.24
CA PRO A 13 -12.45 21.69 14.13
C PRO A 13 -11.10 21.07 14.51
N ILE A 14 -10.76 20.96 15.80
CA ILE A 14 -9.49 20.36 16.27
C ILE A 14 -9.49 18.83 16.05
N LEU A 15 -10.67 18.21 16.02
CA LEU A 15 -10.83 16.76 15.79
C LEU A 15 -10.50 16.32 14.35
N SER A 16 -10.58 17.23 13.37
CA SER A 16 -10.37 16.88 11.95
C SER A 16 -8.90 16.66 11.58
N MET A 17 -7.94 17.14 12.37
CA MET A 17 -6.51 17.02 12.06
C MET A 17 -5.86 15.73 12.59
N ALA A 18 -6.59 14.89 13.33
CA ALA A 18 -6.07 13.67 13.96
C ALA A 18 -6.32 12.38 13.14
N GLN A 19 -6.63 12.47 11.85
CA GLN A 19 -6.90 11.28 11.04
C GLN A 19 -5.60 10.51 10.75
N ASN A 20 -5.37 9.46 11.55
CA ASN A 20 -4.35 8.45 11.26
C ASN A 20 -4.70 7.73 9.95
N LYS A 21 -3.86 7.90 8.93
CA LYS A 21 -4.10 7.35 7.59
C LYS A 21 -2.88 6.56 7.14
N ALA A 22 -3.07 5.29 6.82
CA ALA A 22 -2.06 4.51 6.12
C ALA A 22 -1.92 5.03 4.68
N HIS A 23 -0.69 5.11 4.17
CA HIS A 23 -0.43 5.54 2.80
C HIS A 23 0.70 4.70 2.21
N ILE A 24 0.46 4.14 1.04
CA ILE A 24 1.42 3.30 0.31
C ILE A 24 2.00 4.12 -0.84
N GLN A 25 3.33 4.12 -0.96
CA GLN A 25 4.04 4.74 -2.07
C GLN A 25 4.96 3.70 -2.72
N PHE A 26 4.80 3.48 -4.03
CA PHE A 26 5.63 2.57 -4.81
C PHE A 26 6.85 3.29 -5.37
N GLU A 27 7.98 2.60 -5.45
CA GLU A 27 9.17 3.09 -6.15
C GLU A 27 8.96 3.10 -7.67
N ASN A 28 8.35 2.02 -8.18
CA ASN A 28 7.89 1.90 -9.55
C ASN A 28 6.58 1.13 -9.58
N ILE A 29 5.71 1.46 -10.54
CA ILE A 29 4.40 0.80 -10.76
C ILE A 29 4.34 0.04 -12.08
N ASN A 30 5.38 0.14 -12.90
CA ASN A 30 5.47 -0.49 -14.21
C ASN A 30 6.75 -1.33 -14.29
N HIS A 31 6.62 -2.52 -14.84
CA HIS A 31 7.74 -3.35 -15.23
C HIS A 31 7.49 -3.88 -16.63
N ASP A 32 8.40 -3.57 -17.54
CA ASP A 32 8.40 -4.10 -18.90
C ASP A 32 9.43 -5.22 -18.98
N TYR A 33 8.96 -6.44 -19.26
CA TYR A 33 9.83 -7.61 -19.41
C TYR A 33 10.60 -7.60 -20.73
N GLY A 34 10.18 -6.82 -21.73
CA GLY A 34 10.73 -6.86 -23.07
C GLY A 34 10.68 -8.26 -23.67
N GLU A 35 11.82 -8.73 -24.16
CA GLU A 35 11.99 -10.11 -24.63
C GLU A 35 12.47 -11.02 -23.49
N ILE A 36 11.61 -11.97 -23.10
CA ILE A 36 11.92 -12.98 -22.09
C ILE A 36 11.95 -14.38 -22.73
N ALA A 37 12.95 -15.18 -22.39
CA ALA A 37 13.03 -16.56 -22.87
C ALA A 37 11.90 -17.42 -22.29
N VAL A 38 11.45 -18.40 -23.07
CA VAL A 38 10.47 -19.41 -22.63
C VAL A 38 11.02 -20.13 -21.39
N ARG A 39 10.21 -20.25 -20.34
CA ARG A 39 10.57 -20.81 -19.02
C ARG A 39 11.64 -20.04 -18.24
N ALA A 40 11.93 -18.80 -18.59
CA ALA A 40 12.76 -17.95 -17.76
C ALA A 40 12.01 -17.53 -16.48
N ASN A 41 12.79 -17.16 -15.44
CA ASN A 41 12.26 -16.60 -14.22
C ASN A 41 11.76 -15.17 -14.46
N GLY A 42 10.44 -15.01 -14.61
CA GLY A 42 9.76 -13.73 -14.76
C GLY A 42 9.30 -13.13 -13.44
N ASP A 43 9.96 -13.44 -12.32
CA ASP A 43 9.60 -12.87 -11.01
C ASP A 43 10.06 -11.40 -10.92
N HIS A 44 9.15 -10.52 -10.52
CA HIS A 44 9.45 -9.11 -10.27
C HIS A 44 8.84 -8.62 -8.94
N GLY A 45 9.60 -7.85 -8.17
CA GLY A 45 9.17 -7.27 -6.90
C GLY A 45 8.87 -5.79 -7.04
N PHE A 46 7.62 -5.38 -6.86
CA PHE A 46 7.23 -3.98 -6.73
C PHE A 46 7.48 -3.51 -5.30
N VAL A 47 8.56 -2.76 -5.09
CA VAL A 47 8.92 -2.20 -3.78
C VAL A 47 8.03 -1.00 -3.46
N PHE A 48 7.56 -0.95 -2.21
CA PHE A 48 6.77 0.14 -1.69
C PHE A 48 7.17 0.50 -0.27
N THR A 49 6.86 1.73 0.13
CA THR A 49 7.08 2.27 1.47
C THR A 49 5.76 2.75 2.07
N ASN A 50 5.56 2.51 3.37
CA ASN A 50 4.46 3.13 4.10
C ASN A 50 4.83 4.57 4.50
N THR A 51 4.35 5.56 3.76
CA THR A 51 4.59 6.99 4.01
C THR A 51 3.45 7.67 4.77
N GLY A 52 2.51 6.88 5.30
CA GLY A 52 1.38 7.37 6.08
C GLY A 52 1.72 7.70 7.53
N SER A 53 0.68 7.91 8.33
CA SER A 53 0.77 8.15 9.78
C SER A 53 0.30 6.96 10.63
N ALA A 54 -0.06 5.83 9.99
CA ALA A 54 -0.51 4.61 10.65
C ALA A 54 0.07 3.36 9.96
N PRO A 55 0.12 2.19 10.65
CA PRO A 55 0.52 0.93 10.03
C PRO A 55 -0.31 0.61 8.78
N LEU A 56 0.37 0.13 7.73
CA LEU A 56 -0.21 -0.22 6.45
C LEU A 56 -0.54 -1.72 6.41
N VAL A 57 -1.79 -2.05 6.09
CA VAL A 57 -2.24 -3.44 5.89
C VAL A 57 -2.72 -3.60 4.45
N ILE A 58 -2.20 -4.60 3.77
CA ILE A 58 -2.65 -4.98 2.42
C ILE A 58 -3.69 -6.09 2.56
N ASN A 59 -4.96 -5.71 2.40
CA ASN A 59 -6.10 -6.64 2.54
C ASN A 59 -6.15 -7.66 1.40
N GLU A 60 -5.94 -7.19 0.17
CA GLU A 60 -6.03 -8.00 -1.03
C GLU A 60 -5.08 -7.46 -2.11
N VAL A 61 -4.67 -8.35 -3.01
CA VAL A 61 -3.97 -8.02 -4.25
C VAL A 61 -4.71 -8.72 -5.36
N VAL A 62 -5.22 -7.95 -6.32
CA VAL A 62 -6.03 -8.45 -7.44
C VAL A 62 -5.22 -8.38 -8.72
N THR A 63 -5.16 -9.48 -9.46
CA THR A 63 -4.53 -9.54 -10.78
C THR A 63 -5.57 -9.62 -11.88
N SER A 64 -5.29 -9.00 -13.03
CA SER A 64 -6.16 -9.05 -14.22
C SER A 64 -5.99 -10.34 -15.02
N CYS A 65 -4.79 -10.94 -15.02
CA CYS A 65 -4.51 -12.23 -15.65
C CYS A 65 -4.34 -13.32 -14.59
N GLY A 66 -4.99 -14.47 -14.80
CA GLY A 66 -4.80 -15.65 -13.96
C GLY A 66 -3.44 -16.34 -14.12
N CYS A 67 -2.61 -15.87 -15.06
CA CYS A 67 -1.25 -16.34 -15.33
C CYS A 67 -0.20 -15.80 -14.35
N THR A 68 -0.62 -14.94 -13.42
CA THR A 68 0.26 -14.23 -12.50
C THR A 68 -0.01 -14.66 -11.06
N ALA A 69 0.98 -15.25 -10.40
CA ALA A 69 0.92 -15.52 -8.98
C ALA A 69 1.53 -14.35 -8.19
N VAL A 70 0.98 -14.03 -7.03
CA VAL A 70 1.39 -12.84 -6.26
C VAL A 70 1.68 -13.20 -4.80
N ALA A 71 2.74 -12.64 -4.25
CA ALA A 71 3.13 -12.76 -2.86
C ALA A 71 3.35 -11.36 -2.27
N TRP A 72 2.83 -11.11 -1.08
CA TRP A 72 2.87 -9.81 -0.41
C TRP A 72 2.85 -9.98 1.12
N PRO A 73 3.30 -8.97 1.89
CA PRO A 73 3.28 -9.07 3.34
C PRO A 73 1.85 -9.13 3.89
N LYS A 74 1.62 -10.11 4.77
CA LYS A 74 0.34 -10.30 5.48
C LYS A 74 0.29 -9.60 6.83
N LYS A 75 1.44 -9.13 7.32
CA LYS A 75 1.55 -8.41 8.58
C LYS A 75 1.43 -6.90 8.31
N PRO A 76 0.88 -6.13 9.27
CA PRO A 76 0.92 -4.68 9.18
C PRO A 76 2.35 -4.16 9.04
N LEU A 77 2.59 -3.30 8.04
CA LEU A 77 3.87 -2.64 7.80
C LEU A 77 3.95 -1.33 8.60
N PRO A 78 4.94 -1.15 9.48
CA PRO A 78 5.10 0.08 10.25
C PRO A 78 5.31 1.32 9.36
N VAL A 79 5.06 2.50 9.92
CA VAL A 79 5.33 3.78 9.24
C VAL A 79 6.82 3.91 8.95
N GLY A 80 7.15 4.35 7.73
CA GLY A 80 8.51 4.53 7.24
C GLY A 80 9.23 3.24 6.83
N SER A 81 8.61 2.08 7.01
CA SER A 81 9.15 0.80 6.56
C SER A 81 8.78 0.51 5.10
N SER A 82 9.63 -0.26 4.43
CA SER A 82 9.46 -0.70 3.05
C SER A 82 9.31 -2.22 2.97
N ASP A 83 8.56 -2.68 1.97
CA ASP A 83 8.39 -4.10 1.63
C ASP A 83 8.07 -4.23 0.13
N SER A 84 7.77 -5.42 -0.36
CA SER A 84 7.51 -5.66 -1.79
C SER A 84 6.28 -6.54 -2.05
N ILE A 85 5.63 -6.28 -3.18
CA ILE A 85 4.68 -7.21 -3.80
C ILE A 85 5.43 -7.95 -4.90
N VAL A 86 5.68 -9.24 -4.69
CA VAL A 86 6.35 -10.11 -5.65
C VAL A 86 5.32 -10.70 -6.59
N ILE A 87 5.51 -10.44 -7.87
CA ILE A 87 4.72 -10.94 -8.98
C ILE A 87 5.54 -12.05 -9.64
N LYS A 88 4.96 -13.24 -9.76
CA LYS A 88 5.54 -14.36 -10.53
C LYS A 88 4.75 -14.53 -11.82
N TYR A 89 5.41 -14.33 -12.95
CA TYR A 89 4.82 -14.51 -14.27
C TYR A 89 5.13 -15.92 -14.81
N ASP A 90 4.09 -16.71 -15.09
CA ASP A 90 4.24 -18.04 -15.71
C ASP A 90 4.48 -17.89 -17.22
N THR A 91 5.74 -18.05 -17.64
CA THR A 91 6.17 -17.91 -19.04
C THR A 91 5.99 -19.17 -19.91
N ARG A 92 5.34 -20.23 -19.40
CA ARG A 92 5.04 -21.54 -20.04
C ARG A 92 5.94 -22.03 -21.18
#